data_AF-A0AAJ7J4D8-F1
#
_entry.id   AF-A0AAJ7J4D8-F1
#
_cell.length_a   1.000
_cell.length_b   1.000
_cell.length_c   1.000
_cell.angle_alpha   90.00
_cell.angle_beta   90.00
_cell.angle_gamma   90.00
#
_symmetry.space_group_name_H-M   'P 1'
#
loop_
_entity.id
_entity.type
_entity.pdbx_description
1 polymer ?
#
loop_
_entity_poly.entity_id
_entity_poly.type
_entity_poly.pdbx_seq_one_letter_code
_entity_poly.pdbx_strand_id
1 'polypeptide(L)'
;MVEQISLKSPTKTNIEESLPLNSIYEDGCMAAYSNFIAYKSCGSLKYLREDTLTTCTTTEKIFNIFKVENKLRITNFKHKMIVATIKNLNMCTLFKNFDAHSLEQDILDNHKYEIIKLIISYYLDVKLRYEGTSQTLNNHKTFIRKSLTKTVLFRGQ
;
A
#
# COMPACT_ATOMS: atom_id res chain seq x y z
N MET A 1 -5.55 -8.72 65.37
CA MET A 1 -6.19 -9.60 64.36
C MET A 1 -6.29 -8.81 63.07
N VAL A 2 -5.40 -9.07 62.12
CA VAL A 2 -5.40 -8.46 60.79
C VAL A 2 -5.39 -9.63 59.81
N GLU A 3 -6.53 -9.91 59.19
CA GLU A 3 -6.65 -10.91 58.13
C GLU A 3 -6.12 -10.32 56.83
N GLN A 4 -5.08 -10.93 56.28
CA GLN A 4 -4.58 -10.60 54.94
C GLN A 4 -5.45 -11.29 53.89
N ILE A 5 -6.20 -10.50 53.13
CA ILE A 5 -6.93 -10.99 51.96
C ILE A 5 -5.94 -11.08 50.79
N SER A 6 -5.58 -12.32 50.46
CA SER A 6 -4.78 -12.68 49.28
C SER A 6 -5.65 -12.55 48.02
N LEU A 7 -5.47 -11.46 47.27
CA LEU A 7 -6.05 -11.29 45.94
C LEU A 7 -5.19 -12.04 44.92
N LYS A 8 -5.57 -13.30 44.68
CA LYS A 8 -5.04 -14.15 43.61
C LYS A 8 -5.51 -13.57 42.27
N SER A 9 -4.62 -12.90 41.55
CA SER A 9 -4.90 -12.41 40.19
C SER A 9 -5.20 -13.59 39.26
N PRO A 10 -6.24 -13.51 38.39
CA PRO A 10 -6.63 -14.61 37.53
C PRO A 10 -5.52 -14.90 36.51
N THR A 11 -5.20 -16.19 36.44
CA THR A 11 -4.39 -16.87 35.43
C THR A 11 -4.60 -16.27 34.05
N LYS A 12 -3.53 -15.73 33.47
CA LYS A 12 -3.43 -15.43 32.04
C LYS A 12 -3.72 -16.75 31.31
N THR A 13 -4.92 -16.86 30.76
CA THR A 13 -5.24 -17.89 29.78
C THR A 13 -4.25 -17.73 28.64
N ASN A 14 -3.45 -18.78 28.43
CA ASN A 14 -2.73 -19.03 27.21
C ASN A 14 -3.76 -19.02 26.07
N ILE A 15 -3.94 -17.87 25.45
CA ILE A 15 -4.38 -17.85 24.07
C ILE A 15 -3.13 -18.28 23.33
N GLU A 16 -3.04 -19.58 23.06
CA GLU A 16 -2.21 -20.09 21.99
C GLU A 16 -2.65 -19.31 20.74
N GLU A 17 -1.87 -18.26 20.48
CA GLU A 17 -1.93 -17.46 19.29
C GLU A 17 -1.57 -18.42 18.17
N SER A 18 -2.60 -18.99 17.55
CA SER A 18 -2.49 -19.74 16.32
C SER A 18 -2.03 -18.76 15.25
N LEU A 19 -0.71 -18.56 15.21
CA LEU A 19 0.01 -17.89 14.16
C LEU A 19 -0.53 -18.47 12.85
N PRO A 20 -1.14 -17.66 11.96
CA PRO A 20 -1.57 -18.18 10.69
C PRO A 20 -0.30 -18.72 10.03
N LEU A 21 -0.38 -19.98 9.56
CA LEU A 21 0.69 -20.61 8.79
C LEU A 21 1.30 -19.54 7.89
N ASN A 22 2.55 -19.17 8.16
CA ASN A 22 3.33 -18.32 7.28
C ASN A 22 3.23 -18.99 5.92
N SER A 23 2.42 -18.45 5.01
CA SER A 23 2.36 -18.94 3.65
C SER A 23 3.67 -18.50 3.03
N ILE A 24 4.70 -19.29 3.25
CA ILE A 24 6.00 -19.14 2.62
C ILE A 24 5.71 -19.30 1.14
N TYR A 25 6.00 -18.27 0.35
CA TYR A 25 5.96 -18.40 -1.10
C TYR A 25 6.95 -19.48 -1.52
N GLU A 26 6.73 -20.17 -2.64
CA GLU A 26 7.60 -21.25 -3.12
C GLU A 26 9.09 -20.84 -3.18
N ASP A 27 9.37 -19.54 -3.35
CA ASP A 27 10.71 -18.98 -3.35
C ASP A 27 11.33 -18.73 -1.95
N GLY A 28 10.68 -19.12 -0.84
CA GLY A 28 11.18 -18.87 0.52
C GLY A 28 10.99 -17.44 1.04
N CYS A 29 10.24 -16.58 0.32
CA CYS A 29 9.95 -15.22 0.77
C CYS A 29 8.77 -15.20 1.77
N MET A 30 8.85 -14.30 2.75
CA MET A 30 7.81 -14.12 3.75
C MET A 30 6.63 -13.32 3.18
N ALA A 31 5.43 -13.78 3.52
CA ALA A 31 4.21 -13.02 3.29
C ALA A 31 4.10 -11.89 4.33
N ALA A 32 3.76 -10.70 3.87
CA ALA A 32 3.47 -9.56 4.72
C ALA A 32 2.16 -9.79 5.47
N TYR A 33 2.28 -10.00 6.78
CA TYR A 33 1.13 -10.19 7.64
C TYR A 33 0.31 -8.91 7.80
N SER A 34 -1.02 -9.06 7.78
CA SER A 34 -1.96 -7.97 8.00
C SER A 34 -3.21 -8.47 8.69
N ASN A 35 -3.47 -7.94 9.91
CA ASN A 35 -4.69 -8.20 10.66
C ASN A 35 -5.93 -7.89 9.83
N PHE A 36 -5.89 -6.83 9.01
CA PHE A 36 -7.00 -6.44 8.16
C PHE A 36 -7.34 -7.52 7.14
N ILE A 37 -6.32 -8.10 6.50
CA ILE A 37 -6.52 -9.21 5.55
C ILE A 37 -7.05 -10.42 6.32
N ALA A 38 -6.49 -10.76 7.48
CA ALA A 38 -6.98 -11.88 8.29
C ALA A 38 -8.48 -11.75 8.61
N TYR A 39 -8.95 -10.55 8.99
CA TYR A 39 -10.36 -10.32 9.29
C TYR A 39 -11.28 -10.21 8.07
N LYS A 40 -10.77 -9.73 6.93
CA LYS A 40 -11.59 -9.49 5.72
C LYS A 40 -11.49 -10.57 4.66
N SER A 41 -10.51 -11.45 4.74
CA SER A 41 -10.19 -12.45 3.71
C SER A 41 -11.32 -13.44 3.49
N CYS A 42 -12.06 -13.80 4.54
CA CYS A 42 -12.98 -14.94 4.52
C CYS A 42 -12.36 -16.17 3.81
N GLY A 43 -11.03 -16.33 3.90
CA GLY A 43 -10.24 -17.40 3.27
C GLY A 43 -9.80 -17.18 1.81
N SER A 44 -10.17 -16.07 1.16
CA SER A 44 -9.98 -15.87 -0.30
C SER A 44 -8.96 -14.79 -0.68
N LEU A 45 -8.66 -13.85 0.21
CA LEU A 45 -7.64 -12.81 -0.04
C LEU A 45 -6.25 -13.39 0.19
N LYS A 46 -5.40 -13.24 -0.83
CA LYS A 46 -3.98 -13.59 -0.75
C LYS A 46 -3.22 -12.54 0.05
N TYR A 47 -2.34 -12.98 0.94
CA TYR A 47 -1.33 -12.11 1.52
C TYR A 47 -0.40 -11.60 0.42
N LEU A 48 0.20 -10.43 0.65
CA LEU A 48 1.15 -9.82 -0.26
C LEU A 48 2.56 -10.25 0.11
N ARG A 49 3.48 -10.34 -0.85
CA ARG A 49 4.91 -10.51 -0.59
C ARG A 49 5.49 -9.27 0.09
N GLU A 50 6.41 -9.46 1.04
CA GLU A 50 7.04 -8.35 1.77
C GLU A 50 7.80 -7.38 0.84
N ASP A 51 8.52 -7.91 -0.15
CA ASP A 51 9.21 -7.12 -1.19
C ASP A 51 8.23 -6.19 -1.95
N THR A 52 7.06 -6.70 -2.28
CA THR A 52 6.03 -5.93 -2.98
C THR A 52 5.42 -4.87 -2.06
N LEU A 53 5.21 -5.19 -0.78
CA LEU A 53 4.70 -4.23 0.20
C LEU A 53 5.67 -3.06 0.39
N THR A 54 6.96 -3.34 0.57
CA THR A 54 8.00 -2.31 0.74
C THR A 54 8.14 -1.42 -0.51
N THR A 55 8.03 -2.02 -1.70
CA THR A 55 7.99 -1.29 -2.98
C THR A 55 6.77 -0.37 -3.07
N CYS A 56 5.57 -0.88 -2.77
CA CYS A 56 4.33 -0.10 -2.81
C CYS A 56 4.31 1.01 -1.76
N THR A 57 4.76 0.76 -0.53
CA THR A 57 4.82 1.78 0.54
C THR A 57 5.80 2.89 0.22
N THR A 58 6.95 2.58 -0.38
CA THR A 58 7.90 3.59 -0.87
C THR A 58 7.28 4.41 -2.01
N THR A 59 6.60 3.74 -2.94
CA THR A 59 5.88 4.41 -4.03
C THR A 59 4.80 5.37 -3.50
N GLU A 60 4.05 4.97 -2.48
CA GLU A 60 3.04 5.78 -1.82
C GLU A 60 3.64 7.05 -1.18
N LYS A 61 4.80 6.93 -0.52
CA LYS A 61 5.51 8.10 0.04
C LYS A 61 5.89 9.09 -1.06
N ILE A 62 6.46 8.60 -2.16
CA ILE A 62 6.80 9.45 -3.32
C ILE A 62 5.55 10.07 -3.94
N PHE A 63 4.46 9.33 -4.05
CA PHE A 63 3.18 9.86 -4.52
C PHE A 63 2.67 11.01 -3.64
N ASN A 64 2.73 10.85 -2.33
CA ASN A 64 2.29 11.89 -1.40
C ASN A 64 3.16 13.15 -1.49
N ILE A 65 4.48 13.01 -1.66
CA ILE A 65 5.38 14.15 -1.91
C ILE A 65 4.97 14.88 -3.20
N PHE A 66 4.81 14.15 -4.30
CA PHE A 66 4.40 14.74 -5.59
C PHE A 66 3.03 15.42 -5.52
N LYS A 67 2.11 14.87 -4.73
CA LYS A 67 0.78 15.45 -4.49
C LYS A 67 0.88 16.76 -3.72
N VAL A 68 1.65 16.81 -2.63
CA VAL A 68 1.86 18.02 -1.81
C VAL A 68 2.55 19.12 -2.63
N GLU A 69 3.54 18.75 -3.45
CA GLU A 69 4.27 19.68 -4.31
C GLU A 69 3.50 20.08 -5.58
N ASN A 70 2.26 19.60 -5.78
CA ASN A 70 1.45 19.82 -6.99
C ASN A 70 2.14 19.43 -8.31
N LYS A 71 3.10 18.50 -8.27
CA LYS A 71 3.88 18.04 -9.43
C LYS A 71 3.11 17.06 -10.35
N LEU A 72 1.85 16.75 -10.01
CA LEU A 72 0.98 15.86 -10.80
C LEU A 72 0.54 16.48 -12.16
N ARG A 73 0.72 17.79 -12.35
CA ARG A 73 0.40 18.48 -13.61
C ARG A 73 1.55 18.49 -14.62
N ILE A 74 2.72 18.01 -14.24
CA ILE A 74 3.92 18.05 -15.06
C ILE A 74 3.86 16.96 -16.13
N THR A 75 4.38 17.24 -17.34
CA THR A 75 4.53 16.22 -18.38
C THR A 75 5.39 15.05 -17.89
N ASN A 76 5.00 13.83 -18.26
CA ASN A 76 5.71 12.60 -17.90
C ASN A 76 5.88 12.39 -16.39
N PHE A 77 4.97 12.92 -15.56
CA PHE A 77 5.04 12.79 -14.10
C PHE A 77 5.15 11.31 -13.66
N LYS A 78 4.41 10.39 -14.29
CA LYS A 78 4.45 8.94 -13.98
C LYS A 78 5.87 8.38 -14.10
N HIS A 79 6.58 8.72 -15.19
CA HIS A 79 7.96 8.28 -15.37
C HIS A 79 8.90 8.90 -14.33
N LYS A 80 8.74 10.19 -14.04
CA LYS A 80 9.51 10.88 -12.99
C LYS A 80 9.30 10.24 -11.61
N MET A 81 8.07 9.83 -11.31
CA MET A 81 7.75 9.13 -10.06
C MET A 81 8.38 7.74 -10.01
N ILE A 82 8.34 6.97 -11.10
CA ILE A 82 9.02 5.67 -11.18
C ILE A 82 10.52 5.83 -10.90
N VAL A 83 11.18 6.79 -11.56
CA VAL A 83 12.61 7.06 -11.35
C VAL A 83 12.89 7.49 -9.91
N ALA A 84 12.05 8.37 -9.33
CA ALA A 84 12.19 8.79 -7.95
C ALA A 84 12.00 7.63 -6.96
N THR A 85 11.04 6.75 -7.20
CA THR A 85 10.81 5.56 -6.38
C THR A 85 12.01 4.61 -6.44
N ILE A 86 12.51 4.29 -7.64
CA ILE A 86 13.66 3.38 -7.81
C ILE A 86 14.89 3.93 -7.07
N LYS A 87 15.15 5.24 -7.15
CA LYS A 87 16.26 5.88 -6.42
C LYS A 87 16.16 5.76 -4.91
N ASN A 88 14.95 5.66 -4.35
CA ASN A 88 14.72 5.56 -2.92
C ASN A 88 14.52 4.10 -2.45
N LEU A 89 14.55 3.13 -3.35
CA LEU A 89 14.46 1.71 -3.02
C LEU A 89 15.86 1.13 -2.81
N ASN A 90 15.99 0.28 -1.80
CA ASN A 90 17.19 -0.53 -1.61
C ASN A 90 17.10 -1.80 -2.47
N MET A 91 17.70 -1.75 -3.66
CA MET A 91 17.65 -2.85 -4.64
C MET A 91 18.39 -4.11 -4.17
N CYS A 92 19.33 -3.99 -3.22
CA CYS A 92 20.08 -5.12 -2.67
C CYS A 92 19.25 -5.96 -1.69
N THR A 93 18.18 -5.39 -1.12
CA THR A 93 17.34 -6.10 -0.15
C THR A 93 16.11 -6.75 -0.78
N LEU A 94 15.67 -6.24 -1.93
CA LEU A 94 14.44 -6.67 -2.60
C LEU A 94 14.71 -7.84 -3.54
N PHE A 95 13.81 -8.82 -3.57
CA PHE A 95 13.85 -9.92 -4.55
C PHE A 95 15.20 -10.64 -4.60
N LYS A 96 15.81 -10.92 -3.44
CA LYS A 96 17.14 -11.57 -3.34
C LYS A 96 17.23 -12.90 -4.08
N ASN A 97 16.12 -13.63 -4.14
CA ASN A 97 16.04 -14.92 -4.84
C ASN A 97 16.29 -14.78 -6.35
N PHE A 98 16.06 -13.59 -6.91
CA PHE A 98 16.32 -13.30 -8.31
C PHE A 98 17.77 -12.88 -8.58
N ASP A 99 18.60 -12.66 -7.55
CA ASP A 99 19.99 -12.23 -7.76
C ASP A 99 20.82 -13.33 -8.43
N ALA A 100 20.54 -14.61 -8.16
CA ALA A 100 21.19 -15.73 -8.84
C ALA A 100 20.87 -15.76 -10.34
N HIS A 101 19.59 -15.58 -10.71
CA HIS A 101 19.18 -15.51 -12.11
C HIS A 101 19.62 -14.21 -12.81
N SER A 102 19.76 -13.11 -12.07
CA SER A 102 20.25 -11.84 -12.63
C SER A 102 21.71 -11.93 -13.11
N LEU A 103 22.50 -12.91 -12.65
CA LEU A 103 23.88 -13.12 -13.10
C LEU A 103 23.96 -13.88 -14.44
N GLU A 104 22.90 -14.62 -14.79
CA GLU A 104 22.81 -15.40 -16.02
C GLU A 104 22.22 -14.58 -17.19
N GLN A 105 21.71 -13.39 -16.90
CA GLN A 105 21.03 -12.51 -17.84
C GLN A 105 21.99 -11.51 -18.49
N ASP A 106 21.61 -11.04 -19.67
CA ASP A 106 22.34 -9.97 -20.36
C ASP A 106 22.28 -8.67 -19.51
N ILE A 107 23.38 -7.93 -19.50
CA ILE A 107 23.56 -6.72 -18.66
C ILE A 107 22.49 -5.67 -18.99
N LEU A 108 22.01 -5.67 -20.23
CA LEU A 108 20.97 -4.76 -20.72
C LEU A 108 19.55 -5.22 -20.37
N ASP A 109 19.35 -6.48 -20.03
CA ASP A 109 18.04 -7.08 -19.78
C ASP A 109 17.94 -7.59 -18.34
N ASN A 110 17.95 -6.65 -17.39
CA ASN A 110 17.83 -6.99 -15.98
C ASN A 110 16.35 -7.13 -15.58
N HIS A 111 15.85 -8.37 -15.66
CA HIS A 111 14.45 -8.69 -15.37
C HIS A 111 14.00 -8.28 -13.96
N LYS A 112 14.91 -8.27 -12.96
CA LYS A 112 14.59 -7.81 -11.61
C LYS A 112 14.18 -6.33 -11.60
N TYR A 113 14.87 -5.48 -12.35
CA TYR A 113 14.48 -4.08 -12.51
C TYR A 113 13.16 -3.93 -13.24
N GLU A 114 12.92 -4.75 -14.27
CA GLU A 114 11.67 -4.73 -15.01
C GLU A 114 10.47 -5.08 -14.12
N ILE A 115 10.59 -6.13 -13.31
CA ILE A 115 9.54 -6.55 -12.36
C ILE A 115 9.22 -5.41 -11.39
N ILE A 116 10.24 -4.79 -10.78
CA ILE A 116 10.05 -3.69 -9.84
C ILE A 116 9.39 -2.49 -10.54
N LYS A 117 9.86 -2.13 -11.73
CA LYS A 117 9.27 -1.04 -12.54
C LYS A 117 7.81 -1.33 -12.87
N LEU A 118 7.48 -2.57 -13.18
CA LEU A 118 6.13 -3.01 -13.51
C LEU A 118 5.21 -2.94 -12.27
N ILE A 119 5.67 -3.42 -11.11
CA ILE A 119 4.95 -3.29 -9.83
C ILE A 119 4.64 -1.82 -9.53
N ILE A 120 5.65 -0.94 -9.62
CA ILE A 120 5.49 0.50 -9.36
C ILE A 120 4.49 1.11 -10.35
N SER A 121 4.62 0.78 -11.64
CA SER A 121 3.73 1.30 -12.69
C SER A 121 2.27 0.93 -12.44
N TYR A 122 1.99 -0.35 -12.14
CA TYR A 122 0.65 -0.83 -11.83
C TYR A 122 0.08 -0.17 -10.58
N TYR A 123 0.88 -0.06 -9.52
CA TYR A 123 0.47 0.61 -8.29
C TYR A 123 0.07 2.07 -8.55
N LEU A 124 0.90 2.81 -9.28
CA LEU A 124 0.62 4.20 -9.64
C LEU A 124 -0.64 4.34 -10.47
N ASP A 125 -0.90 3.44 -11.43
CA ASP A 125 -2.12 3.49 -12.25
C ASP A 125 -3.38 3.31 -11.41
N VAL A 126 -3.38 2.35 -10.49
CA VAL A 126 -4.50 2.13 -9.55
C VAL A 126 -4.68 3.37 -8.66
N LYS A 127 -3.59 3.90 -8.12
CA LYS A 127 -3.62 5.06 -7.21
C LYS A 127 -4.14 6.32 -7.90
N LEU A 128 -3.68 6.59 -9.13
CA LEU A 128 -4.11 7.76 -9.90
C LEU A 128 -5.58 7.69 -10.27
N ARG A 129 -6.08 6.52 -10.66
CA ARG A 129 -7.51 6.31 -10.93
C ARG A 129 -8.36 6.54 -9.69
N TYR A 130 -7.92 6.01 -8.55
CA TYR A 130 -8.59 6.22 -7.27
C TYR A 130 -8.63 7.71 -6.90
N GLU A 131 -7.49 8.41 -6.98
CA GLU A 131 -7.40 9.82 -6.66
C GLU A 131 -8.26 10.67 -7.61
N GLY A 132 -8.24 10.39 -8.91
CA GLY A 132 -9.08 11.09 -9.89
C GLY A 132 -10.58 10.88 -9.63
N THR A 133 -10.98 9.67 -9.26
CA THR A 133 -12.37 9.36 -8.88
C THR A 133 -12.78 10.10 -7.61
N SER A 134 -11.92 10.10 -6.60
CA SER A 134 -12.14 10.80 -5.33
C SER A 134 -12.29 12.31 -5.52
N GLN A 135 -11.42 12.92 -6.33
CA GLN A 135 -11.50 14.34 -6.67
C GLN A 135 -12.79 14.68 -7.43
N THR A 136 -13.16 13.87 -8.42
CA THR A 136 -14.39 14.06 -9.20
C THR A 136 -15.64 13.99 -8.31
N LEU A 137 -15.71 12.99 -7.43
CA LEU A 137 -16.82 12.83 -6.50
C LEU A 137 -16.93 14.03 -5.54
N ASN A 138 -15.81 14.52 -5.02
CA ASN A 138 -15.79 15.68 -4.13
C ASN A 138 -16.24 16.95 -4.86
N ASN A 139 -15.77 17.17 -6.09
CA ASN A 139 -16.21 18.30 -6.91
C ASN A 139 -17.72 18.23 -7.18
N HIS A 140 -18.26 17.06 -7.50
CA HIS A 140 -19.70 16.88 -7.73
C HIS A 140 -20.53 17.20 -6.48
N LYS A 141 -20.10 16.75 -5.30
CA LYS A 141 -20.75 17.12 -4.03
C LYS A 141 -20.78 18.63 -3.81
N THR A 142 -19.69 19.33 -4.12
CA THR A 142 -19.66 20.81 -4.00
C THR A 142 -20.55 21.50 -5.03
N PHE A 143 -20.64 20.96 -6.26
CA PHE A 143 -21.53 21.49 -7.30
C PHE A 143 -23.00 21.38 -6.90
N ILE A 144 -23.45 20.22 -6.42
CA ILE A 144 -24.81 20.02 -5.91
C ILE A 144 -25.11 21.02 -4.79
N ARG A 145 -24.21 21.18 -3.83
CA ARG A 145 -24.38 22.15 -2.73
C ARG A 145 -24.58 23.57 -3.27
N LYS A 146 -23.73 24.04 -4.18
CA LYS A 146 -23.84 25.38 -4.78
C LYS A 146 -25.17 25.56 -5.53
N SER A 147 -25.58 24.55 -6.30
CA SER A 147 -26.84 24.58 -7.04
C SER A 147 -28.05 24.68 -6.11
N LEU A 148 -28.11 23.84 -5.06
CA LEU A 148 -29.20 23.85 -4.08
C LEU A 148 -29.21 25.15 -3.26
N THR A 149 -28.05 25.69 -2.87
CA THR A 149 -27.97 26.98 -2.18
C THR A 149 -28.56 28.10 -3.04
N LYS A 150 -28.27 28.10 -4.35
CA LYS A 150 -28.89 29.06 -5.28
C LYS A 150 -30.40 28.88 -5.32
N THR A 151 -30.91 27.66 -5.52
CA THR A 151 -32.35 27.40 -5.55
C THR A 151 -33.05 27.83 -4.26
N VAL A 152 -32.45 27.60 -3.09
CA VAL A 152 -33.01 28.00 -1.79
C VAL A 152 -33.05 29.52 -1.64
N LEU A 153 -31.97 30.22 -1.99
CA LEU A 153 -31.89 31.69 -1.87
C LEU A 153 -32.89 32.42 -2.76
N PHE A 154 -33.17 31.88 -3.95
CA PHE A 154 -34.05 32.52 -4.94
C PHE A 154 -35.47 31.93 -4.99
N ARG A 155 -35.88 31.09 -4.02
CA ARG A 155 -37.21 30.44 -4.04
C ARG A 155 -38.37 31.40 -3.69
N GLY A 156 -38.08 32.58 -3.16
CA GLY A 156 -39.07 33.57 -2.70
C GLY A 156 -38.94 34.95 -3.34
N GLN A 157 -38.17 35.08 -4.42
CA GLN A 157 -38.15 36.25 -5.31
C GLN A 157 -38.91 35.91 -6.59
#